data_AF-A0A643BSN5-F1
#
_entry.id   AF-A0A643BSN5-F1
#
_cell.length_a   1.000
_cell.length_b   1.000
_cell.length_c   1.000
_cell.angle_alpha   90.00
_cell.angle_beta   90.00
_cell.angle_gamma   90.00
#
_symmetry.space_group_name_H-M   'P 1'
#
loop_
_entity.id
_entity.type
_entity.pdbx_description
1 polymer ?
#
loop_
_entity_poly.entity_id
_entity_poly.type
_entity_poly.pdbx_seq_one_letter_code
_entity_poly.pdbx_strand_id
1 'polypeptide(L)'
;GIVASILVFLCFGVTQAKDGPFSRPHPAYWRFWLCVSVVYELVLIFILFQTVQDGRQFLKYVDPRLGVPLPERDYGGNCLIYDADNKTDPFHNVWDKLDGFVPAHFIGWYLKTLMIRDWWMCTIVSVMFEFLEYSLEHQLPNFSECWWDHVSAALCVPAGHHTYKWQGLWNIPTYKYVWRAALLRAGLDPSYDPHTLTLSLPFYIAQCWTLGSVLALTWTVWRFFLR
;
A
#
# COMPACT_ATOMS: atom_id res chain seq x y z
N GLY A 1 -17.67 20.31 15.41
CA GLY A 1 -17.73 20.59 13.97
C GLY A 1 -17.27 19.39 13.17
N ILE A 2 -15.98 19.33 12.82
CA ILE A 2 -15.38 18.31 11.93
C ILE A 2 -15.72 16.87 12.34
N VAL A 3 -15.50 16.51 13.61
CA VAL A 3 -15.81 15.16 14.11
C VAL A 3 -17.28 14.81 13.92
N ALA A 4 -18.20 15.74 14.21
CA ALA A 4 -19.63 15.52 14.00
C ALA A 4 -19.98 15.35 12.52
N SER A 5 -19.36 16.14 11.62
CA SER A 5 -19.54 15.99 10.17
C SER A 5 -19.05 14.63 9.67
N ILE A 6 -17.91 14.16 10.16
CA ILE A 6 -17.38 12.83 9.84
C ILE A 6 -18.33 11.74 10.34
N LEU A 7 -18.79 11.83 11.59
CA LEU A 7 -19.71 10.84 12.15
C LEU A 7 -21.03 10.77 11.36
N VAL A 8 -21.63 11.91 11.03
CA VAL A 8 -22.85 11.96 10.21
C VAL A 8 -22.60 11.38 8.82
N PHE A 9 -21.48 11.71 8.17
CA PHE A 9 -21.10 11.14 6.89
C PHE A 9 -20.93 9.61 6.97
N LEU A 10 -20.26 9.10 8.00
CA LEU A 10 -20.07 7.66 8.21
C LEU A 10 -21.41 6.96 8.44
N CYS A 11 -22.28 7.49 9.30
CA CYS A 11 -23.61 6.92 9.55
C CYS A 11 -24.45 6.90 8.27
N PHE A 12 -24.53 8.01 7.54
CA PHE A 12 -25.25 8.08 6.28
C PHE A 12 -24.65 7.14 5.24
N GLY A 13 -23.34 7.19 5.05
CA GLY A 13 -22.60 6.40 4.08
C GLY A 13 -22.75 4.90 4.29
N VAL A 14 -22.72 4.40 5.52
CA VAL A 14 -22.95 2.97 5.82
C VAL A 14 -24.35 2.51 5.38
N THR A 15 -25.36 3.38 5.51
CA THR A 15 -26.74 3.05 5.12
C THR A 15 -26.98 3.15 3.62
N GLN A 16 -26.32 4.08 2.93
CA GLN A 16 -26.59 4.41 1.52
C GLN A 16 -25.59 3.80 0.53
N ALA A 17 -24.37 3.48 0.97
CA ALA A 17 -23.37 2.88 0.10
C ALA A 17 -23.87 1.52 -0.42
N LYS A 18 -23.62 1.28 -1.71
CA LYS A 18 -23.90 -0.02 -2.33
C LYS A 18 -22.96 -1.07 -1.78
N ASP A 19 -23.42 -2.32 -1.77
CA ASP A 19 -22.55 -3.43 -1.40
C ASP A 19 -21.40 -3.59 -2.37
N GLY A 20 -20.21 -3.73 -1.79
CA GLY A 20 -19.00 -4.08 -2.49
C GLY A 20 -18.94 -5.58 -2.79
N PRO A 21 -17.80 -6.04 -3.32
CA PRO A 21 -17.58 -7.45 -3.62
C PRO A 21 -17.42 -8.26 -2.33
N PHE A 22 -17.06 -7.60 -1.20
CA PHE A 22 -16.87 -8.22 0.08
C PHE A 22 -18.18 -8.29 0.88
N SER A 23 -18.56 -9.50 1.29
CA SER A 23 -19.85 -9.74 1.97
C SER A 23 -19.71 -10.07 3.47
N ARG A 24 -18.52 -10.45 3.94
CA ARG A 24 -18.29 -10.96 5.32
C ARG A 24 -17.21 -10.17 6.05
N PRO A 25 -17.32 -9.85 7.35
CA PRO A 25 -18.25 -10.42 8.31
C PRO A 25 -19.69 -9.91 8.17
N HIS A 26 -19.89 -8.68 7.70
CA HIS A 26 -21.22 -8.11 7.40
C HIS A 26 -21.08 -7.01 6.33
N PRO A 27 -22.04 -6.79 5.42
CA PRO A 27 -21.90 -5.75 4.39
C PRO A 27 -21.73 -4.34 4.96
N ALA A 28 -22.40 -4.03 6.09
CA ALA A 28 -22.22 -2.75 6.78
C ALA A 28 -20.77 -2.49 7.24
N TYR A 29 -20.00 -3.54 7.58
CA TYR A 29 -18.59 -3.41 7.94
C TYR A 29 -17.77 -2.90 6.75
N TRP A 30 -18.01 -3.44 5.55
CA TRP A 30 -17.29 -3.02 4.35
C TRP A 30 -17.69 -1.64 3.87
N ARG A 31 -18.99 -1.30 3.96
CA ARG A 31 -19.47 0.06 3.69
C ARG A 31 -18.86 1.08 4.64
N PHE A 32 -18.72 0.73 5.92
CA PHE A 32 -18.05 1.58 6.91
C PHE A 32 -16.61 1.87 6.50
N TRP A 33 -15.83 0.84 6.17
CA TRP A 33 -14.44 1.03 5.75
C TRP A 33 -14.30 1.77 4.43
N LEU A 34 -15.23 1.59 3.48
CA LEU A 34 -15.29 2.40 2.27
C LEU A 34 -15.51 3.89 2.61
N CYS A 35 -16.43 4.21 3.52
CA CYS A 35 -16.67 5.58 3.93
C CYS A 35 -15.46 6.16 4.70
N VAL A 36 -14.81 5.37 5.55
CA VAL A 36 -13.56 5.76 6.23
C VAL A 36 -12.46 6.03 5.21
N SER A 37 -12.30 5.18 4.18
CA SER A 37 -11.28 5.41 3.14
C SER A 37 -11.54 6.67 2.33
N VAL A 38 -12.82 6.99 2.05
CA VAL A 38 -13.17 8.27 1.39
C VAL A 38 -12.82 9.47 2.26
N VAL A 39 -13.11 9.43 3.58
CA VAL A 39 -12.71 10.50 4.50
C VAL A 39 -11.20 10.64 4.54
N TYR A 40 -10.47 9.53 4.62
CA TYR A 40 -9.01 9.51 4.58
C TYR A 40 -8.47 10.15 3.30
N GLU A 41 -8.99 9.78 2.13
CA GLU A 41 -8.58 10.36 0.85
C GLU A 41 -8.83 11.87 0.78
N LEU A 42 -9.98 12.34 1.28
CA LEU A 42 -10.27 13.78 1.34
C LEU A 42 -9.30 14.53 2.26
N VAL A 43 -8.88 13.91 3.37
CA VAL A 43 -7.86 14.48 4.26
C VAL A 43 -6.50 14.53 3.56
N LEU A 44 -6.11 13.48 2.83
CA LEU A 44 -4.87 13.49 2.05
C LEU A 44 -4.88 14.58 0.98
N ILE A 45 -5.97 14.72 0.22
CA ILE A 45 -6.13 15.79 -0.76
C ILE A 45 -6.03 17.15 -0.06
N PHE A 46 -6.69 17.35 1.08
CA PHE A 46 -6.57 18.59 1.84
C PHE A 46 -5.11 18.90 2.22
N ILE A 47 -4.38 17.92 2.75
CA ILE A 47 -2.96 18.05 3.14
C ILE A 47 -2.09 18.34 1.91
N LEU A 48 -2.38 17.72 0.76
CA LEU A 48 -1.66 17.92 -0.50
C LEU A 48 -1.64 19.40 -0.93
N PHE A 49 -2.72 20.14 -0.68
CA PHE A 49 -2.80 21.56 -1.00
C PHE A 49 -2.20 22.49 0.06
N GLN A 50 -1.71 21.97 1.20
CA GLN A 50 -1.05 22.78 2.24
C GLN A 50 0.44 23.01 1.94
N THR A 51 1.02 24.05 2.54
CA THR A 51 2.49 24.15 2.60
C THR A 51 3.06 23.10 3.54
N VAL A 52 4.34 22.78 3.40
CA VAL A 52 5.02 21.80 4.28
C VAL A 52 4.93 22.23 5.75
N GLN A 53 5.04 23.53 6.02
CA GLN A 53 4.97 24.12 7.35
C GLN A 53 3.55 24.00 7.92
N ASP A 54 2.53 24.37 7.14
CA ASP A 54 1.14 24.32 7.56
C ASP A 54 0.66 22.88 7.76
N GLY A 55 1.04 21.95 6.87
CA GLY A 55 0.76 20.53 7.01
C GLY A 55 1.36 19.94 8.28
N ARG A 56 2.62 20.30 8.60
CA ARG A 56 3.29 19.90 9.85
C ARG A 56 2.56 20.44 11.09
N GLN A 57 2.12 21.69 11.07
CA GLN A 57 1.35 22.25 12.20
C GLN A 57 -0.04 21.60 12.29
N PHE A 58 -0.68 21.29 11.17
CA PHE A 58 -1.97 20.60 11.15
C PHE A 58 -1.89 19.21 11.81
N LEU A 59 -0.82 18.45 11.56
CA LEU A 59 -0.64 17.13 12.16
C LEU A 59 -0.51 17.16 13.70
N LYS A 60 -0.20 18.31 14.32
CA LYS A 60 -0.20 18.46 15.78
C LYS A 60 -1.57 18.25 16.42
N TYR A 61 -2.65 18.46 15.67
CA TYR A 61 -4.00 18.16 16.14
C TYR A 61 -4.27 16.66 16.29
N VAL A 62 -3.44 15.81 15.67
CA VAL A 62 -3.53 14.34 15.75
C VAL A 62 -2.58 13.80 16.82
N ASP A 63 -1.30 14.19 16.77
CA ASP A 63 -0.31 13.86 17.81
C ASP A 63 0.47 15.13 18.20
N PRO A 64 0.40 15.57 19.46
CA PRO A 64 1.10 16.77 19.93
C PRO A 64 2.63 16.76 19.73
N ARG A 65 3.24 15.58 19.57
CA ARG A 65 4.69 15.41 19.35
C ARG A 65 5.13 15.71 17.92
N LEU A 66 4.18 15.89 16.99
CA LEU A 66 4.45 16.19 15.58
C LEU A 66 4.73 17.68 15.34
N GLY A 67 4.91 18.04 14.07
CA GLY A 67 5.09 19.42 13.62
C GLY A 67 6.48 20.00 13.85
N VAL A 68 7.46 19.13 14.06
CA VAL A 68 8.89 19.39 13.93
C VAL A 68 9.39 18.85 12.58
N PRO A 69 10.52 19.37 12.04
CA PRO A 69 11.18 18.74 10.90
C PRO A 69 11.55 17.30 11.24
N LEU A 70 11.10 16.35 10.43
CA LEU A 70 11.55 14.97 10.51
C LEU A 70 12.92 14.86 9.84
N PRO A 71 13.85 14.05 10.37
CA PRO A 71 15.09 13.77 9.68
C PRO A 71 14.76 13.08 8.36
N GLU A 72 15.23 13.66 7.26
CA GLU A 72 15.13 13.03 5.94
C GLU A 72 16.16 11.90 5.89
N ARG A 73 15.70 10.71 5.52
CA ARG A 73 16.55 9.53 5.35
C ARG A 73 16.86 9.38 3.87
N ASP A 74 18.12 9.17 3.57
CA ASP A 74 18.57 8.82 2.22
C ASP A 74 18.88 7.32 2.21
N TYR A 75 18.11 6.55 1.44
CA TYR A 75 18.35 5.11 1.30
C TYR A 75 19.38 4.79 0.19
N GLY A 76 19.62 5.72 -0.74
CA GLY A 76 20.44 5.57 -1.94
C GLY A 76 21.89 6.03 -1.78
N GLY A 77 22.29 6.43 -0.58
CA GLY A 77 23.67 6.80 -0.24
C GLY A 77 24.69 5.66 -0.38
N ASN A 78 25.19 5.10 0.73
CA ASN A 78 26.17 4.01 0.66
C ASN A 78 25.49 2.65 0.44
N CYS A 79 25.49 2.20 -0.81
CA CYS A 79 24.86 0.95 -1.23
C CYS A 79 25.76 -0.30 -1.15
N LEU A 80 26.89 -0.20 -0.46
CA LEU A 80 27.77 -1.34 -0.20
C LEU A 80 27.11 -2.27 0.82
N ILE A 81 26.72 -3.47 0.37
CA ILE A 81 26.20 -4.53 1.25
C ILE A 81 27.27 -4.98 2.25
N TYR A 82 28.52 -5.07 1.80
CA TYR A 82 29.67 -5.40 2.63
C TYR A 82 30.73 -4.29 2.47
N ASP A 83 30.98 -3.57 3.56
CA ASP A 83 32.05 -2.60 3.65
C ASP A 83 33.31 -3.26 4.23
N ALA A 84 34.31 -3.45 3.36
CA ALA A 84 35.58 -4.06 3.74
C ALA A 84 36.47 -3.13 4.60
N ASP A 85 36.22 -1.82 4.57
CA ASP A 85 37.00 -0.83 5.30
C ASP A 85 36.53 -0.70 6.76
N ASN A 86 35.26 -1.01 7.03
CA ASN A 86 34.71 -1.08 8.39
C ASN A 86 34.92 -2.46 9.04
N LYS A 87 36.04 -2.62 9.75
CA LYS A 87 36.41 -3.89 10.41
C LYS A 87 35.53 -4.30 11.60
N THR A 88 34.75 -3.38 12.16
CA THR A 88 33.92 -3.64 13.35
C THR A 88 32.49 -4.03 13.00
N ASP A 89 31.91 -3.42 11.96
CA ASP A 89 30.61 -3.79 11.43
C ASP A 89 30.60 -3.67 9.90
N PRO A 90 31.04 -4.71 9.18
CA PRO A 90 31.05 -4.70 7.72
C PRO A 90 29.67 -4.60 7.07
N PHE A 91 28.58 -4.88 7.80
CA PHE A 91 27.21 -4.88 7.29
C PHE A 91 26.37 -3.71 7.79
N HIS A 92 26.99 -2.68 8.38
CA HIS A 92 26.30 -1.53 8.96
C HIS A 92 25.31 -0.85 8.00
N ASN A 93 25.64 -0.79 6.71
CA ASN A 93 24.75 -0.22 5.68
C ASN A 93 23.44 -1.00 5.53
N VAL A 94 23.44 -2.32 5.73
CA VAL A 94 22.21 -3.12 5.64
C VAL A 94 21.30 -2.80 6.83
N TRP A 95 21.86 -2.74 8.03
CA TRP A 95 21.08 -2.46 9.25
C TRP A 95 20.57 -1.02 9.33
N ASP A 96 21.31 -0.05 8.79
CA ASP A 96 20.86 1.35 8.72
C ASP A 96 19.61 1.51 7.83
N LYS A 97 19.52 0.70 6.78
CA LYS A 97 18.47 0.75 5.74
C LYS A 97 17.28 -0.17 6.04
N LEU A 98 17.46 -1.24 6.82
CA LEU A 98 16.39 -2.12 7.30
C LEU A 98 15.64 -1.53 8.50
N ASP A 99 14.91 -0.44 8.29
CA ASP A 99 14.10 0.18 9.33
C ASP A 99 12.65 -0.35 9.34
N GLY A 100 11.74 0.32 10.06
CA GLY A 100 10.33 -0.07 10.14
C GLY A 100 9.56 0.02 8.81
N PHE A 101 10.09 0.73 7.81
CA PHE A 101 9.50 0.84 6.48
C PHE A 101 9.55 -0.50 5.75
N VAL A 102 10.67 -1.23 5.81
CA VAL A 102 10.85 -2.51 5.11
C VAL A 102 9.80 -3.58 5.50
N PRO A 103 9.58 -3.91 6.79
CA PRO A 103 8.55 -4.86 7.17
C PRO A 103 7.14 -4.33 6.89
N ALA A 104 6.90 -3.01 7.01
CA ALA A 104 5.60 -2.42 6.67
C ALA A 104 5.31 -2.53 5.17
N HIS A 105 6.30 -2.27 4.32
CA HIS A 105 6.22 -2.41 2.87
C HIS A 105 6.03 -3.88 2.48
N PHE A 106 6.82 -4.80 3.04
CA PHE A 106 6.68 -6.23 2.78
C PHE A 106 5.29 -6.77 3.16
N ILE A 107 4.79 -6.43 4.36
CA ILE A 107 3.46 -6.84 4.81
C ILE A 107 2.39 -6.18 3.94
N GLY A 108 2.54 -4.90 3.60
CA GLY A 108 1.63 -4.17 2.73
C GLY A 108 1.54 -4.79 1.34
N TRP A 109 2.68 -5.12 0.74
CA TRP A 109 2.76 -5.79 -0.55
C TRP A 109 2.16 -7.20 -0.48
N TYR A 110 2.47 -7.97 0.56
CA TYR A 110 1.87 -9.27 0.80
C TYR A 110 0.33 -9.19 0.88
N LEU A 111 -0.22 -8.29 1.68
CA LEU A 111 -1.67 -8.07 1.77
C LEU A 111 -2.27 -7.62 0.44
N LYS A 112 -1.58 -6.75 -0.29
CA LYS A 112 -2.00 -6.27 -1.62
C LYS A 112 -2.07 -7.41 -2.63
N THR A 113 -1.10 -8.31 -2.65
CA THR A 113 -1.16 -9.50 -3.52
C THR A 113 -2.31 -10.43 -3.15
N LEU A 114 -2.62 -10.58 -1.85
CA LEU A 114 -3.78 -11.34 -1.37
C LEU A 114 -5.12 -10.67 -1.70
N MET A 115 -5.15 -9.35 -1.88
CA MET A 115 -6.34 -8.59 -2.26
C MET A 115 -6.56 -8.54 -3.78
N ILE A 116 -5.52 -8.24 -4.55
CA ILE A 116 -5.59 -8.08 -6.02
C ILE A 116 -5.65 -9.45 -6.70
N ARG A 117 -4.91 -10.44 -6.19
CA ARG A 117 -4.89 -11.86 -6.65
C ARG A 117 -4.68 -12.08 -8.14
N ASP A 118 -4.24 -11.06 -8.85
CA ASP A 118 -3.87 -11.09 -10.24
C ASP A 118 -2.40 -10.70 -10.37
N TRP A 119 -1.58 -11.64 -10.84
CA TRP A 119 -0.13 -11.44 -10.96
C TRP A 119 0.21 -10.31 -11.91
N TRP A 120 -0.53 -10.18 -13.01
CA TRP A 120 -0.27 -9.16 -14.03
C TRP A 120 -0.54 -7.75 -13.49
N MET A 121 -1.67 -7.55 -12.82
CA MET A 121 -2.03 -6.30 -12.16
C MET A 121 -1.07 -5.98 -11.00
N CYS A 122 -0.68 -6.97 -10.18
CA CYS A 122 0.35 -6.78 -9.16
C CYS A 122 1.69 -6.35 -9.77
N THR A 123 2.09 -6.96 -10.89
CA THR A 123 3.34 -6.62 -11.59
C THR A 123 3.29 -5.21 -12.17
N ILE A 124 2.20 -4.84 -12.86
CA ILE A 124 2.00 -3.48 -13.37
C ILE A 124 2.11 -2.48 -12.23
N VAL A 125 1.43 -2.75 -11.11
CA VAL A 125 1.42 -1.84 -9.98
C VAL A 125 2.81 -1.74 -9.34
N SER A 126 3.53 -2.85 -9.13
CA SER A 126 4.92 -2.81 -8.65
C SER A 126 5.81 -1.97 -9.57
N VAL A 127 5.76 -2.21 -10.88
CA VAL A 127 6.53 -1.42 -11.86
C VAL A 127 6.15 0.06 -11.84
N MET A 128 4.86 0.39 -11.66
CA MET A 128 4.42 1.77 -11.53
C MET A 128 4.96 2.44 -10.25
N PHE A 129 5.08 1.72 -9.13
CA PHE A 129 5.68 2.27 -7.90
C PHE A 129 7.16 2.58 -8.08
N GLU A 130 7.92 1.68 -8.72
CA GLU A 130 9.33 1.91 -9.08
C GLU A 130 9.52 3.15 -9.96
N PHE A 131 8.66 3.32 -10.98
CA PHE A 131 8.70 4.53 -11.80
C PHE A 131 8.41 5.80 -10.99
N LEU A 132 7.51 5.74 -10.00
CA LEU A 132 7.20 6.88 -9.15
C LEU A 132 8.36 7.20 -8.22
N GLU A 133 8.99 6.21 -7.59
CA GLU A 133 10.15 6.37 -6.72
C GLU A 133 11.32 6.98 -7.50
N TYR A 134 11.68 6.40 -8.65
CA TYR A 134 12.73 6.94 -9.51
C TYR A 134 12.41 8.36 -10.04
N SER A 135 11.14 8.63 -10.38
CA SER A 135 10.75 9.95 -10.86
C SER A 135 10.77 11.00 -9.75
N LEU A 136 10.55 10.61 -8.49
CA LEU A 136 10.40 11.52 -7.35
C LEU A 136 11.62 11.56 -6.42
N GLU A 137 12.65 10.75 -6.64
CA GLU A 137 13.87 10.73 -5.81
C GLU A 137 14.53 12.11 -5.68
N HIS A 138 14.46 12.93 -6.72
CA HIS A 138 15.02 14.29 -6.74
C HIS A 138 14.22 15.29 -5.87
N GLN A 139 12.96 14.99 -5.57
CA GLN A 139 12.11 15.79 -4.67
C GLN A 139 12.15 15.25 -3.24
N LEU A 140 12.29 13.94 -3.08
CA LEU A 140 12.25 13.23 -1.81
C LEU A 140 13.43 12.26 -1.73
N PRO A 141 14.50 12.56 -0.97
CA PRO A 141 15.65 11.68 -0.85
C PRO A 141 15.31 10.32 -0.20
N ASN A 142 14.15 10.22 0.48
CA ASN A 142 13.64 8.94 0.97
C ASN A 142 13.24 7.96 -0.14
N PHE A 143 13.06 8.41 -1.38
CA PHE A 143 12.80 7.55 -2.54
C PHE A 143 14.05 7.27 -3.37
N SER A 144 15.19 7.86 -3.00
CA SER A 144 16.47 7.43 -3.56
C SER A 144 16.82 6.11 -2.89
N GLU A 145 16.74 5.03 -3.65
CA GLU A 145 17.03 3.67 -3.20
C GLU A 145 18.31 3.17 -3.86
N CYS A 146 18.81 2.04 -3.35
CA CYS A 146 20.04 1.48 -3.89
C CYS A 146 19.83 0.82 -5.24
N TRP A 147 20.88 0.84 -6.07
CA TRP A 147 20.86 0.24 -7.41
C TRP A 147 20.41 -1.23 -7.43
N TRP A 148 20.66 -2.00 -6.36
CA TRP A 148 20.26 -3.40 -6.27
C TRP A 148 18.74 -3.56 -6.13
N ASP A 149 18.02 -2.56 -5.61
CA ASP A 149 16.57 -2.56 -5.49
C ASP A 149 15.94 -2.39 -6.88
N HIS A 150 16.38 -1.37 -7.63
CA HIS A 150 15.97 -1.13 -9.02
C HIS A 150 16.30 -2.29 -9.97
N VAL A 151 17.44 -2.95 -9.77
CA VAL A 151 17.82 -4.14 -10.56
C VAL A 151 16.93 -5.34 -10.21
N SER A 152 16.52 -5.49 -8.95
CA SER A 152 15.60 -6.55 -8.54
C SER A 152 14.21 -6.38 -9.15
N ALA A 153 13.71 -5.15 -9.26
CA ALA A 153 12.47 -4.84 -9.96
C ALA A 153 12.53 -5.18 -11.46
N ALA A 154 13.64 -4.86 -12.13
CA ALA A 154 13.86 -5.20 -13.53
C ALA A 154 13.99 -6.72 -13.78
N LEU A 155 14.61 -7.46 -12.85
CA LEU A 155 14.68 -8.93 -12.90
C LEU A 155 13.36 -9.62 -12.53
N CYS A 156 12.52 -9.00 -11.70
CA CYS A 156 11.18 -9.49 -11.34
C CYS A 156 10.13 -9.24 -12.42
N VAL A 157 10.41 -8.41 -13.44
CA VAL A 157 9.69 -8.44 -14.73
C VAL A 157 10.32 -9.56 -15.56
N PRO A 158 9.70 -10.75 -15.69
CA PRO A 158 10.38 -11.82 -16.38
C PRO A 158 10.51 -11.47 -17.86
N ALA A 159 11.75 -11.46 -18.36
CA ALA A 159 12.03 -12.00 -19.68
C ALA A 159 11.54 -13.48 -19.66
N GLY A 160 10.25 -13.67 -19.91
CA GLY A 160 9.57 -14.93 -19.66
C GLY A 160 8.37 -15.10 -20.58
N HIS A 161 8.65 -15.40 -21.85
CA HIS A 161 7.79 -16.25 -22.66
C HIS A 161 7.76 -17.65 -22.05
N HIS A 162 7.09 -17.81 -20.91
CA HIS A 162 6.68 -19.11 -20.40
C HIS A 162 5.22 -18.96 -19.96
N THR A 163 4.35 -19.67 -20.65
CA THR A 163 2.94 -19.85 -20.30
C THR A 163 2.86 -20.60 -18.97
N TYR A 164 2.97 -19.87 -17.87
CA TYR A 164 2.66 -20.41 -16.55
C TYR A 164 1.15 -20.63 -16.48
N LYS A 165 0.72 -21.91 -16.53
CA LYS A 165 -0.63 -22.29 -16.12
C LYS A 165 -0.73 -22.09 -14.61
N TRP A 166 -1.34 -20.99 -14.20
CA TRP A 166 -1.72 -20.75 -12.82
C TRP A 166 -2.69 -21.84 -12.34
N GLN A 167 -2.19 -22.80 -11.57
CA GLN A 167 -3.04 -23.65 -10.74
C GLN A 167 -3.30 -22.90 -9.45
N GLY A 168 -4.57 -22.52 -9.23
CA GLY A 168 -4.98 -21.90 -7.97
C GLY A 168 -4.65 -22.81 -6.78
N LEU A 169 -4.33 -22.19 -5.64
CA LEU A 169 -4.01 -22.85 -4.35
C LEU A 169 -5.04 -23.91 -3.90
N TRP A 170 -6.22 -23.95 -4.53
CA TRP A 170 -7.30 -24.94 -4.38
C TRP A 170 -6.97 -26.35 -4.90
N ASN A 171 -5.95 -26.49 -5.75
CA ASN A 171 -5.58 -27.76 -6.40
C ASN A 171 -4.45 -28.51 -5.70
N ILE A 172 -4.03 -28.11 -4.51
CA ILE A 172 -3.10 -28.87 -3.66
C ILE A 172 -3.93 -29.70 -2.66
N PRO A 173 -4.09 -31.03 -2.84
CA PRO A 173 -5.06 -31.83 -2.09
C PRO A 173 -4.78 -31.96 -0.57
N THR A 174 -3.65 -31.46 -0.07
CA THR A 174 -3.19 -31.70 1.31
C THR A 174 -3.54 -30.60 2.32
N TYR A 175 -3.77 -29.35 1.92
CA TYR A 175 -3.93 -28.23 2.90
C TYR A 175 -5.38 -27.93 3.30
N LYS A 176 -6.38 -28.46 2.59
CA LYS A 176 -7.81 -28.14 2.80
C LYS A 176 -8.42 -28.80 4.04
N TYR A 177 -7.83 -29.89 4.54
CA TYR A 177 -8.47 -30.74 5.55
C TYR A 177 -7.90 -30.59 6.97
N VAL A 178 -6.61 -30.27 7.13
CA VAL A 178 -5.97 -30.20 8.46
C VAL A 178 -6.44 -28.97 9.24
N TRP A 179 -6.45 -27.80 8.61
CA TRP A 179 -6.85 -26.54 9.25
C TRP A 179 -8.36 -26.45 9.49
N ARG A 180 -9.18 -26.95 8.55
CA ARG A 180 -10.64 -27.05 8.75
C ARG A 180 -11.01 -28.00 9.88
N ALA A 181 -10.34 -29.15 9.99
CA ALA A 181 -10.60 -30.10 11.07
C ALA A 181 -10.16 -29.57 12.45
N ALA A 182 -9.07 -28.82 12.52
CA ALA A 182 -8.62 -28.19 13.77
C ALA A 182 -9.55 -27.05 14.22
N LEU A 183 -10.00 -26.20 13.28
CA LEU A 183 -10.88 -25.05 13.57
C LEU A 183 -12.30 -25.49 13.92
N LEU A 184 -12.86 -26.50 13.24
CA LEU A 184 -14.16 -27.07 13.57
C LEU A 184 -14.17 -27.77 14.93
N ARG A 185 -13.06 -28.41 15.34
CA ARG A 185 -12.90 -28.98 16.69
C ARG A 185 -12.81 -27.91 17.78
N ALA A 186 -12.43 -26.69 17.42
CA ALA A 186 -12.37 -25.53 18.32
C ALA A 186 -13.65 -24.67 18.32
N GLY A 187 -14.70 -25.08 17.58
CA GLY A 187 -15.97 -24.34 17.52
C GLY A 187 -15.93 -23.03 16.72
N LEU A 188 -14.86 -22.81 15.94
CA LEU A 188 -14.69 -21.63 15.09
C LEU A 188 -15.03 -22.03 13.65
N ASP A 189 -16.15 -21.51 13.10
CA ASP A 189 -16.50 -21.69 11.68
C ASP A 189 -15.69 -20.69 10.82
N PRO A 190 -14.66 -21.13 10.06
CA PRO A 190 -13.88 -20.26 9.20
C PRO A 190 -14.60 -20.16 7.85
N SER A 191 -15.77 -19.55 7.86
CA SER A 191 -16.54 -19.32 6.65
C SER A 191 -16.00 -18.06 5.96
N TYR A 192 -14.76 -18.18 5.47
CA TYR A 192 -14.06 -17.26 4.59
C TYR A 192 -14.27 -17.79 3.17
N ASP A 193 -15.03 -17.08 2.34
CA ASP A 193 -15.30 -17.51 0.96
C ASP A 193 -14.13 -17.08 0.05
N PRO A 194 -13.29 -18.02 -0.38
CA PRO A 194 -12.11 -17.70 -1.15
C PRO A 194 -12.40 -17.38 -2.61
N HIS A 195 -13.62 -17.67 -3.08
CA HIS A 195 -14.11 -17.26 -4.40
C HIS A 195 -14.35 -15.74 -4.45
N THR A 196 -14.67 -15.12 -3.32
CA THR A 196 -14.90 -13.68 -3.26
C THR A 196 -13.62 -12.88 -3.52
N LEU A 197 -12.44 -13.36 -3.09
CA LEU A 197 -11.19 -12.65 -3.39
C LEU A 197 -10.63 -12.96 -4.79
N THR A 198 -11.22 -13.90 -5.55
CA THR A 198 -10.84 -14.06 -6.98
C THR A 198 -11.58 -13.09 -7.89
N LEU A 199 -12.55 -12.34 -7.35
CA LEU A 199 -13.26 -11.32 -8.11
C LEU A 199 -12.38 -10.08 -8.22
N SER A 200 -12.24 -9.58 -9.44
CA SER A 200 -11.57 -8.31 -9.70
C SER A 200 -12.23 -7.18 -8.91
N LEU A 201 -11.43 -6.17 -8.56
CA LEU A 201 -11.92 -4.97 -7.90
C LEU A 201 -13.09 -4.38 -8.71
N PRO A 202 -14.17 -3.92 -8.04
CA PRO A 202 -15.30 -3.32 -8.73
C PRO A 202 -14.84 -2.12 -9.54
N PHE A 203 -15.37 -2.01 -10.75
CA PHE A 203 -14.96 -1.00 -11.73
C PHE A 203 -14.96 0.43 -11.17
N TYR A 204 -15.93 0.78 -10.31
CA TYR A 204 -15.99 2.11 -9.68
C TYR A 204 -14.86 2.39 -8.68
N ILE A 205 -14.38 1.36 -7.96
CA ILE A 205 -13.22 1.51 -7.05
C ILE A 205 -11.98 1.76 -7.91
N ALA A 206 -11.76 0.92 -8.94
CA ALA A 206 -10.66 1.11 -9.86
C ALA A 206 -10.70 2.49 -10.54
N GLN A 207 -11.88 3.00 -10.92
CA GLN A 207 -12.06 4.34 -11.47
C GLN A 207 -11.73 5.45 -10.47
N CYS A 208 -12.22 5.37 -9.23
CA CYS A 208 -11.90 6.37 -8.20
C CYS A 208 -10.40 6.43 -7.91
N TRP A 209 -9.76 5.28 -7.79
CA TRP A 209 -8.30 5.20 -7.60
C TRP A 209 -7.54 5.72 -8.82
N THR A 210 -7.93 5.35 -10.04
CA THR A 210 -7.27 5.82 -11.26
C THR A 210 -7.44 7.33 -11.43
N LEU A 211 -8.65 7.85 -11.20
CA LEU A 211 -8.93 9.28 -11.28
C LEU A 211 -8.16 10.06 -10.20
N GLY A 212 -8.14 9.55 -8.96
CA GLY A 212 -7.38 10.14 -7.86
C GLY A 212 -5.88 10.20 -8.17
N SER A 213 -5.30 9.08 -8.61
CA SER A 213 -3.88 9.03 -9.01
C SER A 213 -3.58 9.96 -10.19
N VAL A 214 -4.44 10.02 -11.21
CA VAL A 214 -4.25 10.93 -12.36
C VAL A 214 -4.33 12.39 -11.93
N LEU A 215 -5.28 12.75 -11.08
CA LEU A 215 -5.43 14.11 -10.57
C LEU A 215 -4.24 14.50 -9.69
N ALA A 216 -3.78 13.61 -8.81
CA ALA A 216 -2.60 13.83 -7.98
C ALA A 216 -1.35 14.01 -8.85
N LEU A 217 -1.12 13.13 -9.82
CA LEU A 217 0.01 13.22 -10.76
C LEU A 217 -0.04 14.51 -11.59
N THR A 218 -1.21 14.84 -12.15
CA THR A 218 -1.39 16.06 -12.94
C THR A 218 -1.13 17.31 -12.10
N TRP A 219 -1.61 17.33 -10.85
CA TRP A 219 -1.37 18.43 -9.93
C TRP A 219 0.10 18.55 -9.56
N THR A 220 0.78 17.43 -9.24
CA THR A 220 2.21 17.41 -8.93
C THR A 220 3.04 17.93 -10.10
N VAL A 221 2.76 17.46 -11.33
CA VAL A 221 3.43 17.94 -12.55
C VAL A 221 3.21 19.45 -12.73
N TRP A 222 1.97 19.92 -12.64
CA TRP A 222 1.66 21.34 -12.81
C TRP A 222 2.30 22.22 -11.74
N ARG A 223 2.24 21.81 -10.46
CA ARG A 223 2.68 22.61 -9.31
C ARG A 223 4.20 22.73 -9.21
N PHE A 224 4.92 21.68 -9.57
CA PHE A 224 6.36 21.59 -9.33
C PHE A 224 7.21 21.75 -10.59
N PHE A 225 6.68 21.43 -11.78
CA PHE A 225 7.47 21.46 -13.03
C PHE A 225 7.02 22.53 -14.02
N LEU A 226 5.75 22.94 -14.00
CA LEU A 226 5.19 23.89 -14.98
C LEU A 226 4.92 25.29 -14.40
N ARG A 227 5.02 25.46 -13.09
CA ARG A 227 4.78 26.72 -12.37
C ARG A 227 5.98 27.06 -11.50
#